data_AF-A0A2T6B9F5-F1
#
_entry.id   AF-A0A2T6B9F5-F1
#
_cell.length_a   1.000
_cell.length_b   1.000
_cell.length_c   1.000
_cell.angle_alpha   90.00
_cell.angle_beta   90.00
_cell.angle_gamma   90.00
#
_symmetry.space_group_name_H-M   'P 1'
#
loop_
_entity.id
_entity.type
_entity.pdbx_description
1 polymer ?
#
loop_
_entity_poly.entity_id
_entity_poly.type
_entity_poly.pdbx_seq_one_letter_code
_entity_poly.pdbx_strand_id
1 'polypeptide(L)'
;MSDFRDCPACSDLLEETGCADPACASCMGTGARPLDQASIELALSARDWVDERVSDLFSDWCRLMGVHAAYGVHRWETWGDKLRVIQDTSCRGCFDTETRELELCWLWMGPPEREAAITALRRTREAAEAAKAAAAREGRIGQLRAELARLERG
;
A
#
# COMPACT_ATOMS: atom_id res chain seq x y z
N MET A 1 15.76 -2.86 -13.07
CA MET A 1 15.44 -3.92 -12.10
C MET A 1 15.33 -3.22 -10.76
N SER A 2 14.23 -3.41 -10.04
CA SER A 2 14.05 -2.79 -8.73
C SER A 2 14.90 -3.57 -7.73
N ASP A 3 15.83 -2.90 -7.05
CA ASP A 3 16.65 -3.51 -6.02
C ASP A 3 15.96 -3.34 -4.66
N PHE A 4 15.90 -4.43 -3.89
CA PHE A 4 15.56 -4.46 -2.48
C PHE A 4 16.53 -3.55 -1.72
N ARG A 5 16.07 -2.42 -1.19
CA ARG A 5 16.90 -1.55 -0.33
C ARG A 5 16.72 -1.93 1.15
N ASP A 6 17.80 -1.84 1.91
CA ASP A 6 17.94 -2.16 3.34
C ASP A 6 17.86 -3.65 3.65
N CYS A 7 18.89 -4.40 3.24
CA CYS A 7 19.03 -5.82 3.57
C CYS A 7 18.86 -6.09 5.08
N PRO A 8 17.98 -7.02 5.51
CA PRO A 8 17.73 -7.32 6.93
C PRO A 8 18.97 -7.90 7.63
N ALA A 9 19.89 -8.51 6.89
CA ALA A 9 21.18 -8.95 7.43
C ALA A 9 22.18 -7.79 7.66
N CYS A 10 21.84 -6.58 7.20
CA CYS A 10 22.68 -5.38 7.25
C CYS A 10 22.11 -4.33 8.24
N SER A 11 20.88 -4.46 8.78
CA SER A 11 20.22 -3.44 9.63
C SER A 11 20.97 -3.18 10.93
N ASP A 12 21.33 -4.23 11.67
CA ASP A 12 21.97 -4.09 12.98
C ASP A 12 23.45 -3.65 12.85
N LEU A 13 24.09 -3.99 11.72
CA LEU A 13 25.49 -3.66 11.45
C LEU A 13 25.70 -2.21 10.98
N LEU A 14 24.70 -1.60 10.34
CA LEU A 14 24.77 -0.23 9.83
C LEU A 14 24.68 0.81 10.95
N GLU A 15 23.94 0.54 12.02
CA GLU A 15 23.81 1.45 13.16
C GLU A 15 25.06 1.51 14.05
N GLU A 16 25.81 0.40 14.18
CA GLU A 16 26.96 0.34 15.08
C GLU A 16 28.30 0.75 14.44
N THR A 17 28.50 0.52 13.13
CA THR A 17 29.86 0.60 12.54
C THR A 17 30.03 1.72 11.51
N GLY A 18 28.95 2.32 11.01
CA GLY A 18 29.01 3.43 10.05
C GLY A 18 29.71 3.12 8.72
N CYS A 19 30.16 1.88 8.47
CA CYS A 19 30.69 1.43 7.18
C CYS A 19 30.76 -0.10 7.11
N ALA A 20 30.37 -0.63 5.95
CA ALA A 20 30.20 -2.05 5.64
C ALA A 20 31.53 -2.79 5.45
N ASP A 21 32.22 -3.15 6.54
CA ASP A 21 33.27 -4.17 6.46
C ASP A 21 33.27 -5.13 7.69
N PRO A 22 33.16 -6.46 7.49
CA PRO A 22 33.08 -7.15 6.20
C PRO A 22 31.76 -6.86 5.48
N ALA A 23 31.87 -6.50 4.20
CA ALA A 23 30.72 -6.33 3.32
C ALA A 23 29.80 -7.55 3.45
N CYS A 24 28.56 -7.34 3.90
CA CYS A 24 27.62 -8.42 4.14
C CYS A 24 27.57 -9.35 2.93
N ALA A 25 27.81 -10.65 3.14
CA ALA A 25 27.87 -11.63 2.06
C ALA A 25 26.56 -11.71 1.24
N SER A 26 25.45 -11.22 1.79
CA SER A 26 24.15 -11.17 1.12
C SER A 26 23.89 -9.86 0.35
N CYS A 27 24.30 -8.70 0.88
CA CYS A 27 24.09 -7.38 0.26
C CYS A 27 25.34 -6.82 -0.45
N MET A 28 26.47 -7.55 -0.40
CA MET A 28 27.81 -7.13 -0.83
C MET A 28 28.19 -5.73 -0.35
N GLY A 29 27.70 -5.34 0.84
CA GLY A 29 27.92 -4.01 1.44
C GLY A 29 27.14 -2.86 0.79
N THR A 30 26.31 -3.11 -0.23
CA THR A 30 25.55 -2.05 -0.92
C THR A 30 24.26 -1.65 -0.21
N GLY A 31 23.83 -2.46 0.77
CA GLY A 31 22.49 -2.35 1.36
C GLY A 31 21.37 -2.71 0.38
N ALA A 32 21.69 -3.02 -0.89
CA ALA A 32 20.75 -3.33 -1.94
C ALA A 32 20.88 -4.81 -2.39
N ARG A 33 19.76 -5.47 -2.69
CA ARG A 33 19.73 -6.83 -3.26
C ARG A 33 18.80 -6.91 -4.46
N PRO A 34 19.03 -7.80 -5.44
CA PRO A 34 18.06 -8.01 -6.50
C PRO A 34 16.71 -8.44 -5.91
N LEU A 35 15.60 -7.93 -6.46
CA LEU A 35 14.27 -8.38 -6.09
C LEU A 35 13.97 -9.76 -6.72
N ASP A 36 14.47 -10.81 -6.06
CA ASP A 36 14.21 -12.21 -6.39
C ASP A 36 13.46 -12.94 -5.28
N GLN A 37 12.96 -14.14 -5.59
CA GLN A 37 12.18 -14.95 -4.66
C GLN A 37 12.94 -15.29 -3.37
N ALA A 38 14.24 -15.58 -3.47
CA ALA A 38 15.08 -15.91 -2.32
C ALA A 38 15.26 -14.71 -1.37
N SER A 39 15.37 -13.50 -1.92
CA SER A 39 15.48 -12.27 -1.13
C SER A 39 14.17 -11.92 -0.44
N ILE A 40 13.02 -12.17 -1.10
CA ILE A 40 11.69 -12.02 -0.50
C ILE A 40 11.50 -13.00 0.67
N GLU A 41 11.84 -14.28 0.48
CA GLU A 41 11.71 -15.31 1.52
C GLU A 41 12.57 -15.02 2.75
N LEU A 42 13.81 -14.57 2.54
CA LEU A 42 14.68 -14.18 3.64
C LEU A 42 14.10 -12.97 4.40
N ALA A 43 13.62 -11.96 3.69
CA ALA A 43 12.98 -10.81 4.31
C ALA A 43 11.78 -11.25 5.16
N LEU A 44 10.88 -12.06 4.60
CA LEU A 44 9.72 -12.58 5.32
C LEU A 44 10.09 -13.44 6.55
N SER A 45 11.26 -14.09 6.55
CA SER A 45 11.76 -14.81 7.74
C SER A 45 12.22 -13.88 8.86
N ALA A 46 12.65 -12.65 8.55
CA ALA A 46 13.01 -11.60 9.50
C ALA A 46 11.76 -10.79 9.87
N ARG A 47 10.83 -11.42 10.60
CA ARG A 47 9.47 -10.91 10.81
C ARG A 47 9.44 -9.49 11.40
N ASP A 48 10.24 -9.20 12.41
CA ASP A 48 10.25 -7.88 13.07
C ASP A 48 10.63 -6.76 12.09
N TRP A 49 11.63 -7.02 11.23
CA TRP A 49 12.04 -6.08 10.18
C TRP A 49 10.94 -5.84 9.14
N VAL A 50 10.20 -6.89 8.74
CA VAL A 50 9.08 -6.74 7.81
C VAL A 50 7.90 -6.04 8.46
N ASP A 51 7.63 -6.30 9.74
CA ASP A 51 6.54 -5.65 10.49
C ASP A 51 6.71 -4.13 10.49
N GLU A 52 7.93 -3.63 10.70
CA GLU A 52 8.25 -2.19 10.60
C GLU A 52 8.03 -1.66 9.18
N ARG A 53 8.53 -2.36 8.15
CA ARG A 53 8.34 -1.96 6.75
C ARG A 53 6.88 -1.92 6.32
N VAL A 54 6.07 -2.87 6.81
CA VAL A 54 4.62 -2.89 6.57
C VAL A 54 3.96 -1.70 7.26
N SER A 55 4.37 -1.38 8.49
CA SER A 55 3.86 -0.22 9.23
C SER A 55 4.16 1.10 8.51
N ASP A 56 5.38 1.28 8.00
CA ASP A 56 5.80 2.45 7.24
C ASP A 56 5.04 2.58 5.91
N LEU A 57 4.98 1.49 5.14
CA LEU A 57 4.22 1.43 3.89
C LEU A 57 2.75 1.78 4.13
N PHE A 58 2.15 1.22 5.17
CA PHE A 58 0.75 1.47 5.49
C PHE A 58 0.52 2.94 5.92
N SER A 59 1.44 3.50 6.70
CA SER A 59 1.39 4.91 7.11
C SER A 59 1.51 5.86 5.93
N ASP A 60 2.45 5.61 5.02
CA ASP A 60 2.58 6.34 3.75
C ASP A 60 1.31 6.24 2.91
N TRP A 61 0.77 5.04 2.78
CA TRP A 61 -0.46 4.82 2.05
C TRP A 61 -1.62 5.60 2.64
N CYS A 62 -1.83 5.54 3.96
CA CYS A 62 -2.86 6.29 4.66
C CYS A 62 -2.72 7.80 4.42
N ARG A 63 -1.52 8.34 4.60
CA ARG A 63 -1.21 9.77 4.37
C ARG A 63 -1.55 10.19 2.94
N LEU A 64 -1.05 9.47 1.95
CA LEU A 64 -1.20 9.82 0.53
C LEU A 64 -2.64 9.64 0.03
N MET A 65 -3.34 8.64 0.54
CA MET A 65 -4.76 8.39 0.24
C MET A 65 -5.72 9.29 1.02
N GLY A 66 -5.22 10.08 1.98
CA GLY A 66 -6.06 10.93 2.84
C GLY A 66 -6.93 10.13 3.81
N VAL A 67 -6.48 8.94 4.22
CA VAL A 67 -7.17 8.04 5.15
C VAL A 67 -6.49 8.11 6.52
N HIS A 68 -7.26 8.33 7.57
CA HIS A 68 -6.73 8.29 8.94
C HIS A 68 -6.53 6.83 9.38
N ALA A 69 -5.33 6.46 9.81
CA ALA A 69 -5.10 5.16 10.44
C ALA A 69 -5.69 5.19 11.87
N ALA A 70 -6.51 4.21 12.24
CA ALA A 70 -7.05 4.11 13.61
C ALA A 70 -5.94 3.69 14.59
N TYR A 71 -5.74 2.38 14.76
CA TYR A 71 -4.69 1.82 15.63
C TYR A 71 -3.47 1.29 14.85
N GLY A 72 -3.22 1.82 13.64
CA GLY A 72 -2.12 1.35 12.79
C GLY A 72 -2.38 -0.05 12.22
N VAL A 73 -1.32 -0.87 12.13
CA VAL A 73 -1.36 -2.25 11.62
C VAL A 73 -1.57 -3.21 12.80
N HIS A 74 -2.64 -4.01 12.77
CA HIS A 74 -2.89 -5.06 13.75
C HIS A 74 -2.21 -6.38 13.35
N ARG A 75 -2.34 -6.75 12.07
CA ARG A 75 -1.63 -7.89 11.46
C ARG A 75 -1.57 -7.70 9.95
N TRP A 76 -0.72 -8.47 9.29
CA TRP A 76 -0.67 -8.53 7.83
C TRP A 76 -0.47 -9.96 7.35
N GLU A 77 -0.87 -10.20 6.11
CA GLU A 77 -0.69 -11.46 5.40
C GLU A 77 -0.34 -11.18 3.94
N THR A 78 0.43 -12.07 3.32
CA THR A 78 0.73 -12.00 1.89
C THR A 78 -0.13 -13.01 1.13
N TRP A 79 -0.59 -12.61 -0.05
CA TRP A 79 -1.37 -13.48 -0.92
C TRP A 79 -1.00 -13.20 -2.38
N GLY A 80 -0.13 -14.03 -2.95
CA GLY A 80 0.42 -13.82 -4.28
C GLY A 80 1.24 -12.53 -4.35
N ASP A 81 0.83 -11.61 -5.24
CA ASP A 81 1.43 -10.29 -5.43
C ASP A 81 0.85 -9.21 -4.49
N LYS A 82 -0.04 -9.59 -3.56
CA LYS A 82 -0.71 -8.66 -2.64
C LYS A 82 -0.21 -8.79 -1.21
N LEU A 83 -0.17 -7.63 -0.55
CA LEU A 83 -0.04 -7.48 0.89
C LEU A 83 -1.40 -7.06 1.45
N ARG A 84 -1.99 -7.87 2.34
CA ARG A 84 -3.23 -7.53 3.04
C ARG A 84 -2.87 -7.03 4.42
N VAL A 85 -3.16 -5.75 4.66
CA VAL A 85 -2.97 -5.09 5.95
C VAL A 85 -4.31 -5.04 6.67
N ILE A 86 -4.34 -5.61 7.87
CA ILE A 86 -5.53 -5.64 8.72
C ILE A 86 -5.31 -4.64 9.84
N GLN A 87 -6.15 -3.62 9.88
CA GLN A 87 -6.16 -2.57 10.89
C GLN A 87 -7.26 -2.85 11.89
N ASP A 88 -6.95 -2.69 13.18
CA ASP A 88 -7.96 -2.60 14.23
C ASP A 88 -8.66 -1.23 14.16
N THR A 89 -9.98 -1.26 14.03
CA THR A 89 -10.84 -0.07 13.95
C THR A 89 -11.92 -0.04 15.03
N SER A 90 -11.77 -0.85 16.09
CA SER A 90 -12.73 -0.95 17.20
C SER A 90 -13.11 0.40 17.83
N CYS A 91 -12.23 1.42 17.77
CA CYS A 91 -12.54 2.78 18.21
C CYS A 91 -13.64 3.49 17.41
N ARG A 92 -13.98 3.00 16.21
CA ARG A 92 -14.98 3.60 15.31
C ARG A 92 -16.38 3.02 15.49
N GLY A 93 -16.56 2.07 16.41
CA GLY A 93 -17.87 1.61 16.90
C GLY A 93 -18.73 0.76 15.96
N CYS A 94 -18.47 0.78 14.63
CA CYS A 94 -19.25 0.00 13.65
C CYS A 94 -18.56 -1.28 13.18
N PHE A 95 -17.23 -1.34 13.22
CA PHE A 95 -16.44 -2.48 12.76
C PHE A 95 -15.17 -2.61 13.60
N ASP A 96 -14.82 -3.83 13.98
CA ASP A 96 -13.64 -4.09 14.80
C ASP A 96 -12.34 -4.11 13.97
N THR A 97 -12.45 -4.36 12.65
CA THR A 97 -11.30 -4.38 11.74
C THR A 97 -11.62 -3.85 10.35
N GLU A 98 -10.65 -3.19 9.73
CA GLU A 98 -10.64 -2.86 8.31
C GLU A 98 -9.47 -3.57 7.60
N THR A 99 -9.72 -4.12 6.41
CA THR A 99 -8.67 -4.75 5.58
C THR A 99 -8.35 -3.87 4.38
N ARG A 100 -7.06 -3.65 4.11
CA ARG A 100 -6.54 -2.93 2.94
C ARG A 100 -5.62 -3.84 2.16
N GLU A 101 -5.76 -3.82 0.84
CA GLU A 101 -4.91 -4.60 -0.07
C GLU A 101 -3.97 -3.64 -0.79
N LEU A 102 -2.67 -3.91 -0.66
CA LEU A 102 -1.57 -3.16 -1.24
C LEU A 102 -0.76 -4.08 -2.16
N GLU A 103 -0.01 -3.52 -3.09
CA GLU A 103 0.92 -4.30 -3.90
C GLU A 103 2.12 -4.73 -3.05
N LEU A 104 2.44 -6.02 -3.05
CA LEU A 104 3.53 -6.56 -2.23
C LEU A 104 4.89 -5.95 -2.61
N CYS A 105 5.09 -5.67 -3.90
CA CYS A 105 6.33 -5.08 -4.39
C CYS A 105 6.62 -3.69 -3.80
N TRP A 106 5.61 -2.98 -3.28
CA TRP A 106 5.80 -1.66 -2.66
C TRP A 106 6.60 -1.71 -1.37
N LEU A 107 6.65 -2.85 -0.68
CA LEU A 107 7.53 -3.03 0.49
C LEU A 107 9.00 -2.83 0.12
N TRP A 108 9.36 -3.10 -1.13
CA TRP A 108 10.74 -3.12 -1.61
C TRP A 108 11.12 -1.86 -2.38
N MET A 109 10.13 -1.00 -2.66
CA MET A 109 10.35 0.29 -3.31
C MET A 109 10.96 1.29 -2.33
N GLY A 110 11.88 2.11 -2.83
CA GLY A 110 12.36 3.28 -2.10
C GLY A 110 11.23 4.30 -1.88
N PRO A 111 11.33 5.19 -0.87
CA PRO A 111 10.26 6.15 -0.56
C PRO A 111 9.76 6.96 -1.77
N PRO A 112 10.61 7.54 -2.63
CA PRO A 112 10.13 8.33 -3.77
C PRO A 112 9.34 7.51 -4.81
N GLU A 113 9.77 6.27 -5.06
CA GLU A 113 9.12 5.35 -6.01
C GLU A 113 7.76 4.89 -5.45
N ARG A 114 7.74 4.54 -4.16
CA ARG A 114 6.54 4.16 -3.43
C ARG A 114 5.51 5.30 -3.41
N GLU A 115 5.92 6.53 -3.09
CA GLU A 115 5.03 7.70 -3.09
C GLU A 115 4.42 7.94 -4.48
N ALA A 116 5.22 7.83 -5.54
CA ALA A 116 4.76 7.97 -6.91
C ALA A 116 3.71 6.89 -7.28
N ALA A 117 3.96 5.63 -6.90
CA ALA A 117 3.05 4.52 -7.14
C ALA A 117 1.70 4.70 -6.41
N ILE A 118 1.73 5.06 -5.13
CA ILE A 118 0.51 5.29 -4.33
C ILE A 118 -0.25 6.51 -4.85
N THR A 119 0.44 7.58 -5.24
CA THR A 119 -0.19 8.78 -5.82
C THR A 119 -0.86 8.46 -7.16
N ALA A 120 -0.24 7.62 -7.99
CA ALA A 120 -0.83 7.16 -9.23
C ALA A 120 -2.12 6.34 -8.96
N LEU A 121 -2.09 5.42 -7.99
CA LEU A 121 -3.28 4.68 -7.56
C LEU A 121 -4.41 5.63 -7.13
N ARG A 122 -4.09 6.64 -6.31
CA ARG A 122 -5.07 7.64 -5.87
C ARG A 122 -5.73 8.35 -7.04
N ARG A 123 -4.95 8.83 -8.01
CA ARG A 123 -5.47 9.51 -9.20
C ARG A 123 -6.40 8.62 -10.02
N THR A 124 -6.03 7.36 -10.21
CA THR A 124 -6.88 6.37 -10.91
C THR A 124 -8.20 6.18 -10.18
N ARG A 125 -8.18 6.09 -8.84
CA ARG A 125 -9.39 5.95 -8.03
C ARG A 125 -10.28 7.19 -8.12
N GLU A 126 -9.71 8.39 -8.02
CA GLU A 126 -10.45 9.65 -8.16
C GLU A 126 -11.10 9.78 -9.55
N ALA A 127 -10.37 9.41 -10.61
CA ALA A 127 -10.91 9.39 -11.97
C ALA A 127 -12.07 8.39 -12.14
N ALA A 128 -11.95 7.19 -11.56
CA ALA A 128 -13.00 6.19 -11.60
C ALA A 128 -14.27 6.64 -10.86
N GLU A 129 -14.12 7.27 -9.69
CA GLU A 129 -15.26 7.83 -8.94
C GLU A 129 -15.92 9.00 -9.68
N ALA A 130 -15.14 9.88 -10.31
CA ALA A 130 -15.67 10.96 -11.15
C ALA A 130 -16.47 10.41 -12.34
N ALA A 131 -15.97 9.35 -13.00
CA ALA A 131 -16.68 8.69 -14.10
C ALA A 131 -18.01 8.06 -13.63
N LYS A 132 -18.03 7.40 -12.47
CA LYS A 132 -19.27 6.86 -11.88
C LYS A 132 -20.28 7.97 -11.57
N ALA A 133 -19.82 9.08 -10.99
CA ALA A 133 -20.67 10.22 -10.67
C ALA A 133 -21.28 10.85 -11.94
N ALA A 134 -20.48 10.98 -13.00
CA ALA A 134 -20.95 11.48 -14.30
C ALA A 134 -22.03 10.56 -14.89
N ALA A 135 -21.78 9.24 -14.92
CA ALA A 135 -22.74 8.25 -15.42
C ALA A 135 -24.05 8.25 -14.60
N ALA A 136 -23.96 8.37 -13.27
CA ALA A 136 -25.14 8.47 -12.40
C ALA A 136 -25.95 9.75 -12.68
N ARG A 137 -25.28 10.87 -12.94
CA ARG A 137 -25.93 12.13 -13.30
C ARG A 137 -26.66 12.02 -14.63
N GLU A 138 -26.04 11.45 -15.65
CA GLU A 138 -26.65 11.21 -16.96
C GLU A 138 -27.88 10.30 -16.85
N GLY A 139 -27.75 9.21 -16.08
CA GLY A 139 -28.88 8.31 -15.79
C GLY A 139 -30.06 9.03 -15.14
N ARG A 140 -29.79 9.89 -14.15
CA ARG A 140 -30.82 10.69 -13.47
C ARG A 140 -31.49 11.70 -14.42
N ILE A 141 -30.73 12.36 -15.29
CA ILE A 141 -31.29 13.25 -16.32
C ILE A 141 -32.21 12.46 -17.27
N GLY A 142 -31.79 11.26 -17.69
CA GLY A 142 -32.60 10.38 -18.52
C GLY A 142 -33.93 9.99 -17.86
N GLN A 143 -33.87 9.60 -16.57
CA GLN A 143 -35.07 9.27 -15.78
C GLN A 143 -36.03 10.46 -15.67
N LEU A 144 -35.52 11.66 -15.35
CA LEU A 144 -36.33 12.87 -15.23
C LEU A 144 -36.99 13.27 -16.56
N ARG A 145 -36.29 13.11 -17.69
CA ARG A 145 -36.87 13.34 -19.03
C ARG A 145 -38.00 12.36 -19.34
N ALA A 146 -37.83 11.09 -18.98
CA ALA A 146 -38.86 10.08 -19.18
C ALA A 146 -40.10 10.36 -18.30
N GLU A 147 -39.89 10.81 -17.07
CA GLU A 147 -40.96 11.17 -16.13
C GLU A 147 -41.74 12.42 -16.59
N LEU A 148 -41.04 13.48 -17.03
CA LEU A 148 -41.66 14.66 -17.63
C LEU A 148 -42.54 14.29 -18.84
N ALA A 149 -41.99 13.50 -19.76
CA ALA A 149 -42.74 13.06 -20.95
C ALA A 149 -43.92 12.14 -20.61
N ARG A 150 -43.96 11.52 -19.42
CA ARG A 150 -45.10 10.74 -18.93
C ARG A 150 -46.18 11.67 -18.35
N LEU A 151 -45.78 12.66 -17.57
CA LEU A 151 -46.67 13.65 -16.96
C LEU A 151 -47.32 14.57 -18.00
N GLU A 152 -46.63 14.92 -19.08
CA GLU A 152 -47.18 15.73 -20.18
C GLU A 152 -48.22 14.97 -21.04
N ARG A 153 -48.27 13.64 -20.94
CA ARG A 153 -49.19 12.78 -21.70
C ARG A 153 -50.39 12.26 -20.89
N GLY A 154 -50.41 12.50 -19.58
CA GLY A 154 -51.51 12.15 -18.68
C GLY A 154 -52.33 13.37 -18.32
#